data_AF-A0A9P5UGA1-F1
#
_entry.id   AF-A0A9P5UGA1-F1
#
_cell.length_a   1.000
_cell.length_b   1.000
_cell.length_c   1.000
_cell.angle_alpha   90.00
_cell.angle_beta   90.00
_cell.angle_gamma   90.00
#
_symmetry.space_group_name_H-M   'P 1'
#
loop_
_entity.id
_entity.type
_entity.pdbx_description
1 polymer ?
#
loop_
_entity_poly.entity_id
_entity_poly.type
_entity_poly.pdbx_seq_one_letter_code
_entity_poly.pdbx_strand_id
1 'polypeptide(L)'
;YFFIEPIKITKINGVSHFSLHDPPFFWSSDSSGCFPMREETRFLLGLPLPEVSMRGASYFTQDIYDAVSEYVKLKGFDPFSLDYARSQNYPIFKII
;
A
#
# COMPACT_ATOMS: atom_id res chain seq x y z
N TYR A 1 1.38 -4.65 -19.34
CA TYR A 1 0.48 -4.69 -18.17
C TYR A 1 1.13 -3.95 -17.00
N PHE A 2 0.35 -3.28 -16.16
CA PHE A 2 0.84 -2.57 -14.98
C PHE A 2 0.54 -3.38 -13.72
N PHE A 3 1.55 -3.60 -12.89
CA PHE A 3 1.45 -4.38 -11.66
C PHE A 3 1.76 -3.52 -10.45
N ILE A 4 1.10 -3.83 -9.33
CA ILE A 4 1.31 -3.20 -8.04
C ILE A 4 1.69 -4.32 -7.05
N GLU A 5 2.88 -4.23 -6.49
CA GLU A 5 3.38 -5.14 -5.46
C GLU A 5 2.94 -4.68 -4.06
N PRO A 6 2.92 -5.58 -3.07
CA PRO A 6 2.79 -5.18 -1.68
C PRO A 6 3.89 -4.21 -1.26
N ILE A 7 3.52 -3.16 -0.52
CA ILE A 7 4.50 -2.23 0.06
C ILE A 7 5.36 -3.00 1.07
N LYS A 8 6.67 -2.98 0.86
CA LYS A 8 7.63 -3.62 1.76
C LYS A 8 7.71 -2.87 3.09
N ILE A 9 7.95 -3.59 4.17
CA ILE A 9 8.17 -3.01 5.51
C ILE A 9 9.66 -3.08 5.84
N THR A 10 10.24 -1.97 6.28
CA THR A 10 11.61 -1.88 6.82
C THR A 10 11.58 -1.51 8.30
N LYS A 11 12.66 -1.79 9.04
CA LYS A 11 12.80 -1.40 10.46
C LYS A 11 13.91 -0.38 10.62
N ILE A 12 13.57 0.78 11.17
CA ILE A 12 14.52 1.86 11.51
C ILE A 12 14.43 2.06 13.02
N ASN A 13 15.54 1.83 13.73
CA ASN A 13 15.61 1.89 15.21
C ASN A 13 14.54 1.04 15.92
N GLY A 14 14.22 -0.13 15.37
CA GLY A 14 13.20 -1.04 15.92
C GLY A 14 11.75 -0.69 15.59
N VAL A 15 11.50 0.45 14.94
CA VAL A 15 10.16 0.88 14.50
C VAL A 15 9.94 0.48 13.05
N SER A 16 8.78 -0.13 12.78
CA SER A 16 8.36 -0.55 11.43
C SER A 16 7.94 0.66 10.60
N HIS A 17 8.51 0.77 9.40
CA HIS A 17 8.23 1.83 8.43
C HIS A 17 7.91 1.20 7.07
N PHE A 18 7.08 1.87 6.26
CA PHE A 18 6.94 1.52 4.86
C PHE A 18 8.24 1.85 4.11
N SER A 19 8.75 0.87 3.35
CA SER A 19 9.88 1.07 2.44
C SER A 19 9.34 1.45 1.07
N LEU A 20 9.65 2.66 0.64
CA LEU A 20 9.32 3.17 -0.69
C LEU A 20 10.56 3.30 -1.60
N HIS A 21 11.72 2.83 -1.12
CA HIS A 21 12.96 2.85 -1.89
C HIS A 21 12.85 1.95 -3.14
N ASP A 22 12.13 0.83 -3.01
CA ASP A 22 11.76 -0.01 -4.14
C ASP A 22 10.31 0.34 -4.49
N PRO A 23 10.05 1.02 -5.63
CA PRO A 23 8.69 1.38 -5.99
C PRO A 23 7.86 0.09 -6.13
N PRO A 24 6.70 0.00 -5.46
CA PRO A 24 5.88 -1.20 -5.43
C PRO A 24 5.07 -1.34 -6.73
N PHE A 25 5.65 -0.98 -7.86
CA PHE A 25 4.99 -1.02 -9.15
C PHE A 25 5.99 -1.20 -10.27
N PHE A 26 5.56 -1.95 -11.28
CA PHE A 26 6.35 -2.20 -12.47
C PHE A 26 5.45 -2.48 -13.66
N TRP A 27 6.01 -2.25 -14.85
CA TRP A 27 5.43 -2.72 -16.08
C TRP A 27 5.93 -4.13 -16.37
N SER A 28 5.09 -5.01 -16.92
CA SER A 28 5.53 -6.27 -17.53
C SER A 28 4.93 -6.43 -18.92
N SER A 29 5.66 -7.12 -19.79
CA SER A 29 5.20 -7.53 -21.12
C SER A 29 4.23 -8.72 -21.06
N ASP A 30 4.27 -9.50 -19.98
CA ASP A 30 3.41 -10.67 -19.78
C ASP A 30 2.27 -10.37 -18.80
N SER A 31 1.18 -11.13 -18.90
CA SER A 31 -0.01 -10.95 -18.07
C SER A 31 0.10 -11.57 -16.67
N SER A 32 1.17 -12.33 -16.40
CA SER A 32 1.43 -12.94 -15.08
C SER A 32 2.21 -12.02 -14.15
N GLY A 33 2.96 -11.06 -14.69
CA GLY A 33 3.76 -10.12 -13.91
C GLY A 33 5.01 -10.74 -13.30
N CYS A 34 5.44 -11.93 -13.75
CA CYS A 34 6.61 -12.60 -13.19
C CYS A 34 7.92 -11.84 -13.43
N PHE A 35 8.01 -11.07 -14.51
CA PHE A 35 9.24 -10.38 -14.89
C PHE A 35 9.01 -8.87 -15.09
N PRO A 36 9.67 -8.02 -14.30
CA PRO A 36 9.68 -6.59 -14.54
C PRO A 36 10.28 -6.24 -15.90
N MET A 37 9.61 -5.34 -16.62
CA MET A 37 10.08 -4.74 -17.85
C MET A 37 11.28 -3.84 -17.54
N ARG A 38 12.31 -3.94 -18.39
CA ARG A 38 13.48 -3.06 -18.31
C ARG A 38 13.11 -1.62 -18.61
N GLU A 39 13.83 -0.68 -18.02
CA GLU A 39 13.53 0.74 -18.13
C GLU A 39 13.63 1.26 -19.57
N GLU A 40 14.62 0.79 -20.33
CA GLU A 40 14.81 1.19 -21.73
C GLU A 40 13.61 0.76 -22.58
N THR A 41 13.07 -0.44 -22.31
CA THR A 41 11.89 -0.95 -23.01
C THR A 41 10.64 -0.14 -22.64
N ARG A 42 10.46 0.18 -21.35
CA ARG A 42 9.37 1.05 -20.90
C ARG A 42 9.42 2.40 -21.63
N PHE A 43 10.61 3.01 -21.70
CA PHE A 43 10.83 4.30 -22.35
C PHE A 43 10.52 4.25 -23.86
N LEU A 44 11.03 3.24 -24.58
CA LEU A 44 10.78 3.04 -26.01
C LEU A 44 9.28 2.87 -26.33
N LEU A 45 8.53 2.25 -25.42
CA LEU A 45 7.08 2.08 -25.55
C LEU A 45 6.27 3.31 -25.10
N GLY A 46 6.93 4.38 -24.62
CA GLY A 46 6.26 5.58 -24.12
C GLY A 46 5.42 5.33 -22.85
N LEU A 47 5.76 4.30 -22.07
CA LEU A 47 5.01 3.97 -20.86
C LEU A 47 5.42 4.88 -19.69
N PRO A 48 4.48 5.33 -18.87
CA PRO A 48 4.77 6.26 -17.79
C PRO A 48 5.57 5.59 -16.67
N LEU A 49 6.43 6.37 -16.00
CA LEU A 49 7.03 5.99 -14.74
C LEU A 49 6.11 6.47 -13.60
N PRO A 50 5.51 5.57 -12.82
CA PRO A 50 4.74 6.00 -11.67
C PRO A 50 5.68 6.52 -10.58
N GLU A 51 5.24 7.55 -9.87
CA GLU A 51 5.93 8.05 -8.67
C GLU A 51 5.07 7.73 -7.44
N VAL A 52 5.68 7.16 -6.40
CA VAL A 52 5.01 7.07 -5.10
C VAL A 52 5.16 8.42 -4.44
N SER A 53 4.04 9.08 -4.15
CA SER A 53 4.04 10.18 -3.18
C SER A 53 3.20 9.79 -1.97
N MET A 54 3.80 9.86 -0.79
CA MET A 54 3.04 9.86 0.46
C MET A 54 2.71 11.30 0.80
N ARG A 55 1.43 11.64 0.75
CA ARG A 55 0.94 12.87 1.39
C ARG A 55 0.46 12.48 2.78
N GLY A 56 1.15 12.99 3.80
CA GLY A 56 0.62 12.94 5.15
C GLY A 56 -0.73 13.64 5.18
N ALA A 57 -1.72 13.04 5.82
CA ALA A 57 -2.98 13.70 6.06
C ALA A 57 -2.73 14.81 7.11
N SER A 58 -2.30 15.99 6.67
CA SER A 58 -2.02 17.15 7.52
C SER A 58 -3.23 17.62 8.34
N TYR A 59 -4.40 17.06 8.06
CA TYR A 59 -5.68 17.39 8.70
C TYR A 59 -6.09 16.40 9.79
N PHE A 60 -5.43 15.24 9.92
CA PHE A 60 -5.73 14.29 10.98
C PHE A 60 -5.00 14.71 12.26
N THR A 61 -5.66 15.52 13.07
CA THR A 61 -5.23 15.78 14.45
C THR A 61 -5.39 14.53 15.30
N GLN A 62 -4.72 14.50 16.46
CA GLN A 62 -4.87 13.40 17.42
C GLN A 62 -6.34 13.16 17.79
N ASP A 63 -7.12 14.22 17.98
CA ASP A 63 -8.54 14.12 18.32
C ASP A 63 -9.36 13.39 17.24
N ILE A 64 -9.05 13.62 15.96
CA ILE A 64 -9.71 12.93 14.85
C ILE A 64 -9.30 11.46 14.85
N TYR A 65 -8.03 11.16 15.10
CA TYR A 65 -7.57 9.78 15.22
C TYR A 65 -8.28 9.04 16.37
N ASP A 66 -8.40 9.68 17.53
CA ASP A 66 -9.05 9.10 18.70
C ASP A 66 -10.55 8.86 18.45
N ALA A 67 -11.25 9.83 17.85
CA ALA A 67 -12.65 9.70 17.48
C ALA A 67 -12.89 8.57 16.46
N VAL A 68 -12.04 8.45 15.44
CA VAL A 68 -12.13 7.36 14.46
C VAL A 68 -11.83 6.01 15.12
N SER A 69 -10.82 5.95 16.00
CA SER A 69 -10.46 4.74 16.75
C SER A 69 -11.61 4.25 17.64
N GLU A 70 -12.28 5.16 18.36
CA GLU A 70 -13.44 4.83 19.17
C GLU A 70 -14.62 4.37 18.30
N TYR A 71 -14.90 5.09 17.21
CA TYR A 71 -15.98 4.74 16.28
C TYR A 71 -15.81 3.32 15.71
N VAL A 72 -14.62 2.95 15.23
CA VAL A 72 -14.41 1.62 14.65
C VAL A 72 -14.48 0.52 15.72
N LYS A 73 -14.00 0.78 16.94
CA LYS A 73 -14.16 -0.17 18.07
C LYS A 73 -15.63 -0.43 18.39
N LEU A 74 -16.46 0.61 18.42
CA LEU A 74 -17.92 0.47 18.63
C LEU A 74 -18.60 -0.31 17.51
N LYS A 75 -18.02 -0.32 16.32
CA LYS A 75 -18.48 -1.12 15.17
C LYS A 75 -17.95 -2.56 15.17
N GLY A 76 -17.24 -2.97 16.23
CA GLY A 76 -16.69 -4.31 16.35
C GLY A 76 -15.36 -4.51 15.62
N PHE A 77 -14.61 -3.44 15.38
CA PHE A 77 -13.23 -3.57 14.90
C PHE A 77 -12.37 -4.29 15.95
N ASP A 78 -11.81 -5.43 15.55
CA ASP A 78 -10.78 -6.16 16.27
C ASP A 78 -9.50 -6.13 15.44
N PRO A 79 -8.38 -5.56 15.95
CA PRO A 79 -7.12 -5.51 15.21
C PRO A 79 -6.50 -6.89 14.93
N PHE A 80 -6.94 -7.94 15.62
CA PHE A 80 -6.48 -9.31 15.40
C PHE A 80 -7.40 -10.12 14.47
N SER A 81 -8.48 -9.51 13.98
CA SER A 81 -9.42 -10.12 13.04
C SER A 81 -9.57 -9.30 11.76
N LEU A 82 -9.96 -9.99 10.68
CA LEU A 82 -10.29 -9.37 9.40
C LEU A 82 -11.81 -9.17 9.22
N ASP A 83 -12.62 -9.52 10.21
CA ASP A 83 -14.07 -9.58 10.06
C ASP A 83 -14.69 -8.19 9.84
N TYR A 84 -14.19 -7.17 10.55
CA TYR A 84 -14.62 -5.80 10.31
C TYR A 84 -14.30 -5.36 8.88
N ALA A 85 -13.06 -5.57 8.42
CA ALA A 85 -12.65 -5.21 7.06
C ALA A 85 -13.51 -5.92 5.99
N ARG A 86 -13.81 -7.21 6.19
CA ARG A 86 -14.72 -7.98 5.32
C ARG A 86 -16.12 -7.40 5.31
N SER A 87 -16.68 -7.07 6.48
CA SER A 87 -18.04 -6.50 6.58
C SER A 87 -18.18 -5.16 5.85
N GLN A 88 -17.10 -4.38 5.80
CA GLN A 88 -17.05 -3.08 5.13
C GLN A 88 -16.63 -3.16 3.66
N ASN A 89 -16.38 -4.37 3.13
CA ASN A 89 -15.81 -4.61 1.80
C ASN A 89 -14.48 -3.87 1.58
N TYR A 90 -13.67 -3.75 2.64
CA TYR A 90 -12.35 -3.14 2.53
C TYR A 90 -11.32 -4.10 1.93
N PRO A 91 -10.32 -3.58 1.18
CA PRO A 91 -9.22 -4.38 0.68
C PRO A 91 -8.46 -5.04 1.84
N ILE A 92 -8.24 -6.35 1.74
CA ILE A 92 -7.45 -7.12 2.72
C ILE A 92 -6.04 -7.26 2.16
N PHE A 93 -5.09 -6.61 2.81
CA PHE A 93 -3.67 -6.74 2.49
C PHE A 93 -3.09 -7.92 3.28
N LYS A 94 -2.64 -8.96 2.57
CA LYS A 94 -1.87 -10.05 3.16
C LYS A 94 -0.39 -9.71 3.00
N ILE A 95 0.30 -9.53 4.12
CA ILE A 95 1.77 -9.49 4.12
C ILE A 95 2.21 -10.95 3.97
N ILE A 96 2.91 -11.25 2.89
CA ILE A 96 3.51 -12.57 2.60
C ILE A 96 4.97 -12.53 3.03
#